data_AF-A0AAD0RQB1-F1
#
_entry.id   AF-A0AAD0RQB1-F1
#
_cell.length_a   1.000
_cell.length_b   1.000
_cell.length_c   1.000
_cell.angle_alpha   90.00
_cell.angle_beta   90.00
_cell.angle_gamma   90.00
#
_symmetry.space_group_name_H-M   'P 1'
#
loop_
_entity.id
_entity.type
_entity.pdbx_description
1 polymer ?
#
loop_
_entity_poly.entity_id
_entity_poly.type
_entity_poly.pdbx_seq_one_letter_code
_entity_poly.pdbx_strand_id
1 'polypeptide(L)' 'MISHNTQLRDYLITARQARSNELVPKVRSAPDSPELRRRRDDAWERRIARELAGNDPITDKAA' A
#
# COMPACT_ATOMS: atom_id res chain seq x y z
N MET A 1 -41.85 -25.05 13.35
CA MET A 1 -40.58 -24.87 12.60
C MET A 1 -39.85 -23.69 13.20
N ILE A 2 -38.74 -23.92 13.89
CA ILE A 2 -37.89 -22.83 14.42
C ILE A 2 -37.16 -22.25 13.21
N SER A 3 -37.59 -21.07 12.75
CA SER A 3 -36.86 -20.33 11.72
C SER A 3 -35.49 -20.00 12.32
N HIS A 4 -34.46 -20.69 11.86
CA HIS A 4 -33.10 -20.39 12.27
C HIS A 4 -32.78 -19.01 11.68
N ASN A 5 -32.57 -18.02 12.55
CA ASN A 5 -32.18 -16.68 12.12
C ASN A 5 -30.75 -16.75 11.55
N THR A 6 -30.67 -17.02 10.25
CA THR A 6 -29.40 -17.15 9.51
C THR A 6 -28.65 -15.84 9.44
N GLN A 7 -29.36 -14.70 9.42
CA GLN A 7 -28.76 -13.37 9.36
C GLN A 7 -27.86 -13.07 10.55
N LEU A 8 -28.32 -13.39 11.78
CA LEU A 8 -27.52 -13.22 12.98
C LEU A 8 -26.30 -14.14 13.00
N ARG A 9 -26.44 -15.38 12.51
CA ARG A 9 -25.33 -16.33 12.41
C ARG A 9 -24.26 -15.81 11.43
N ASP A 10 -24.68 -15.33 10.27
CA ASP A 10 -23.77 -14.85 9.23
C ASP A 10 -23.05 -13.57 9.68
N TYR A 11 -23.76 -12.68 10.38
CA TYR A 11 -23.16 -11.51 11.02
C TYR A 11 -22.07 -11.90 12.04
N LEU A 12 -22.34 -12.86 12.92
CA LEU A 12 -21.38 -13.31 13.93
C LEU A 12 -20.14 -13.97 13.30
N ILE A 13 -20.32 -14.75 12.24
CA ILE A 13 -19.22 -15.37 11.49
C ILE A 13 -18.35 -14.29 10.85
N THR A 14 -18.97 -13.32 10.18
CA THR A 14 -18.28 -12.21 9.51
C THR A 14 -17.51 -11.35 10.52
N ALA A 15 -18.15 -10.99 11.64
CA ALA A 15 -17.52 -10.20 12.71
C ALA A 15 -16.37 -10.95 13.40
N ARG A 16 -16.41 -12.29 13.44
CA ARG A 16 -15.31 -13.11 13.95
C ARG A 16 -14.13 -13.15 12.98
N GLN A 17 -14.38 -13.28 11.69
CA GLN A 17 -13.34 -13.28 10.65
C GLN A 17 -12.67 -11.90 10.51
N ALA A 18 -13.43 -10.81 10.59
CA ALA A 18 -12.87 -9.46 10.57
C ALA A 18 -11.90 -9.24 11.74
N ARG A 19 -12.31 -9.62 12.95
CA ARG A 19 -11.45 -9.55 14.14
C ARG A 19 -10.21 -10.43 14.05
N SER A 20 -10.30 -11.63 13.47
CA SER A 20 -9.10 -12.47 13.28
C SER A 20 -8.09 -11.82 12.33
N ASN A 21 -8.57 -11.09 11.31
CA ASN A 21 -7.69 -10.40 10.36
C ASN A 21 -7.01 -9.17 10.97
N GLU A 22 -7.68 -8.46 11.88
CA GLU A 22 -7.09 -7.34 12.62
C GLU A 22 -6.00 -7.78 13.62
N LEU A 23 -6.15 -9.00 14.16
CA LEU A 23 -5.21 -9.61 15.10
C LEU A 23 -3.96 -10.20 14.42
N VAL A 24 -3.92 -10.26 13.09
CA VAL A 24 -2.71 -10.68 12.37
C VAL A 24 -1.63 -9.63 12.60
N PRO A 25 -0.47 -10.01 13.19
CA PRO A 25 0.64 -9.09 13.35
C PRO A 25 1.02 -8.52 11.98
N LYS A 26 0.79 -7.22 11.79
CA LYS A 26 1.28 -6.54 10.60
C LYS A 26 2.79 -6.51 10.70
N VAL A 27 3.47 -7.36 9.92
CA VAL A 27 4.92 -7.28 9.75
C VAL A 27 5.20 -5.91 9.14
N ARG A 28 5.66 -4.97 9.95
CA ARG A 28 6.13 -3.69 9.46
C ARG A 28 7.41 -3.96 8.68
N SER A 29 7.52 -3.39 7.48
CA SER A 29 8.79 -3.40 6.76
C SER A 29 9.87 -2.75 7.63
N ALA A 30 11.11 -3.21 7.49
CA ALA A 30 12.23 -2.56 8.15
C ALA A 30 12.26 -1.07 7.76
N PRO A 31 12.57 -0.17 8.70
CA PRO A 31 12.70 1.25 8.38
C PRO A 31 13.82 1.44 7.34
N ASP A 32 13.57 2.29 6.34
CA ASP A 32 14.57 2.62 5.34
C ASP A 32 15.84 3.17 6.00
N SER A 33 17.00 2.67 5.57
CA SER A 33 18.27 3.22 6.04
C SER A 33 18.41 4.70 5.61
N PRO A 34 19.13 5.53 6.39
CA PRO A 34 19.37 6.93 6.01
C PRO A 34 19.98 7.07 4.62
N GLU A 35 20.84 6.13 4.22
CA GLU A 35 21.43 6.10 2.87
C GLU A 35 20.42 5.78 1.78
N LEU A 36 19.50 4.84 2.02
CA LEU A 36 18.45 4.50 1.06
C LEU A 36 17.51 5.69 0.83
N ARG A 37 17.18 6.42 1.89
CA ARG A 37 16.40 7.66 1.80
C ARG A 37 17.10 8.71 0.95
N ARG A 38 18.39 8.98 1.20
CA ARG A 38 19.19 9.92 0.39
C ARG A 38 19.21 9.54 -1.08
N ARG A 39 19.47 8.26 -1.39
CA ARG A 39 19.48 7.78 -2.79
C ARG A 39 18.13 7.98 -3.48
N ARG A 40 17.02 7.75 -2.76
CA ARG A 40 15.67 7.96 -3.29
C ARG A 40 15.42 9.45 -3.56
N ASP A 41 15.78 10.31 -2.61
CA ASP A 41 15.57 11.74 -2.71
C ASP A 41 16.43 12.32 -3.86
N ASP A 42 17.71 11.93 -3.97
CA ASP A 42 18.57 12.29 -5.11
C ASP A 42 18.01 11.82 -6.46
N ALA A 43 17.47 10.59 -6.49
CA ALA A 43 16.88 10.05 -7.72
C ALA A 43 15.63 10.84 -8.13
N TRP A 44 14.83 11.25 -7.15
CA TRP A 44 13.67 12.10 -7.35
C TRP A 44 14.07 13.50 -7.84
N GLU A 45 15.05 14.15 -7.22
CA GLU A 45 15.55 15.46 -7.66
C GLU A 45 16.07 15.42 -9.10
N ARG A 46 16.86 14.40 -9.45
CA ARG A 46 17.34 14.23 -10.84
C ARG A 46 16.20 14.04 -11.83
N ARG A 47 15.11 13.38 -11.42
CA ARG A 47 13.92 13.22 -12.26
C ARG A 47 13.22 14.56 -12.48
N ILE A 48 12.95 15.31 -11.42
CA ILE A 48 12.36 16.65 -11.51
C ILE A 48 13.21 17.57 -12.39
N ALA A 49 14.54 17.53 -12.25
CA ALA A 49 15.44 18.31 -13.08
C ALA A 49 15.32 17.96 -14.58
N ARG A 50 15.12 16.67 -14.92
CA ARG A 50 14.90 16.25 -16.31
C ARG A 50 13.54 16.68 -16.85
N GLU A 51 12.49 16.53 -16.05
CA GLU A 51 11.13 16.96 -16.40
C GLU A 51 11.09 18.47 -16.66
N LEU A 52 11.74 19.28 -15.80
CA LEU A 52 11.87 20.74 -15.99
C LEU A 52 12.68 21.11 -17.25
N ALA A 53 13.71 20.34 -17.57
CA ALA A 53 14.51 20.55 -18.78
C ALA A 53 13.81 20.09 -20.07
N GLY A 54 12.64 19.45 -19.98
CA GLY A 54 11.94 18.88 -21.13
C GLY A 54 12.66 17.70 -21.80
N ASN A 55 13.62 17.09 -21.08
CA ASN A 55 14.49 16.02 -21.59
C ASN A 55 14.32 14.73 -20.76
N ASP A 56 13.11 14.47 -20.24
CA ASP A 56 12.87 13.22 -19.52
C ASP A 56 12.60 12.08 -20.53
N PRO A 57 13.53 11.12 -20.67
CA PRO A 57 13.42 10.06 -21.68
C PRO A 57 12.25 9.09 -21.43
N ILE A 58 11.56 9.21 -20.28
CA ILE A 58 10.36 8.45 -19.97
C ILE A 58 9.12 9.10 -20.60
N THR A 59 9.03 10.43 -20.63
CA THR A 59 7.93 11.17 -21.24
C THR A 59 8.04 11.18 -22.77
N ASP A 60 9.26 11.29 -23.31
CA ASP A 60 9.51 11.24 -24.77
C ASP A 60 9.17 9.88 -25.42
N LYS A 61 9.13 8.79 -24.64
CA LYS A 61 8.73 7.46 -25.13
C LYS A 61 7.24 7.16 -25.00
N ALA A 62 6.47 8.08 -24.41
CA ALA A 62 5.04 7.94 -24.19
C ALA A 62 4.19 8.74 -25.21
N ALA A 63 4.82 9.40 -26.19
CA ALA A 63 4.19 10.16 -27.27
C ALA A 63 4.35 9.45 -28.63
#